data_AF-A0A1F5WYM9-F1
#
_entry.id   AF-A0A1F5WYM9-F1
#
_cell.length_a   1.000
_cell.length_b   1.000
_cell.length_c   1.000
_cell.angle_alpha   90.00
_cell.angle_beta   90.00
_cell.angle_gamma   90.00
#
_symmetry.space_group_name_H-M   'P 1'
#
loop_
_entity.id
_entity.type
_entity.pdbx_description
1 polymer ?
#
loop_
_entity_poly.entity_id
_entity_poly.type
_entity_poly.pdbx_seq_one_letter_code
_entity_poly.pdbx_strand_id
1 'polypeptide(L)'
;MTKLGKLITAFLAVLVLVGGAVLFMKKGGSPEKIVLPDFNFSNSFQAASANPDTSAYPQNYENIDYGFSFSYPDGFDIREIDEDQGFTVLAEGRDSKIFQIYINGFDEEGPITPERIKKDIPDIQIRQAQNFSLAGKDALAFMTDENIEVWFVYEGNLYQVTALKSFTDDLSKILATWKFQ
;
A
#
# COMPACT_ATOMS: atom_id res chain seq x y z
N MET A 1 -6.33 -26.92 5.40
CA MET A 1 -5.27 -25.89 5.40
C MET A 1 -5.66 -24.82 6.41
N THR A 2 -4.83 -24.58 7.43
CA THR A 2 -5.05 -23.51 8.40
C THR A 2 -4.93 -22.16 7.71
N LYS A 3 -5.77 -21.19 8.08
CA LYS A 3 -5.84 -19.84 7.50
C LYS A 3 -4.49 -19.08 7.51
N LEU A 4 -3.54 -19.57 8.31
CA LEU A 4 -2.15 -19.09 8.44
C LEU A 4 -1.33 -19.16 7.14
N GLY A 5 -1.59 -20.13 6.25
CA GLY A 5 -0.89 -20.20 4.97
C GLY A 5 -1.36 -19.17 3.93
N LYS A 6 -2.51 -18.51 4.17
CA LYS A 6 -3.24 -17.75 3.14
C LYS A 6 -2.73 -16.30 2.99
N LEU A 7 -2.30 -15.66 4.07
CA LEU A 7 -1.74 -14.30 4.01
C LEU A 7 -0.33 -14.29 3.38
N ILE A 8 0.44 -15.36 3.60
CA ILE A 8 1.83 -15.50 3.13
C ILE A 8 1.89 -15.61 1.60
N THR A 9 0.94 -16.32 0.96
CA THR A 9 0.91 -16.48 -0.50
C THR A 9 0.53 -15.20 -1.22
N ALA A 10 -0.42 -14.43 -0.67
CA ALA A 10 -0.83 -13.13 -1.20
C ALA A 10 0.31 -12.10 -1.16
N PHE A 11 1.00 -11.94 -0.03
CA PHE A 11 2.13 -11.00 0.11
C PHE A 11 3.29 -11.31 -0.86
N LEU A 12 3.53 -12.60 -1.17
CA LEU A 12 4.53 -13.01 -2.14
C LEU A 12 4.17 -12.62 -3.59
N ALA A 13 2.89 -12.64 -3.98
CA ALA A 13 2.46 -12.19 -5.30
C ALA A 13 2.67 -10.66 -5.48
N VAL A 14 2.36 -9.88 -4.43
CA VAL A 14 2.57 -8.41 -4.39
C VAL A 14 4.06 -8.05 -4.55
N LEU A 15 4.96 -8.77 -3.87
CA LEU A 15 6.41 -8.53 -3.98
C LEU A 15 6.98 -8.90 -5.36
N VAL A 16 6.42 -9.89 -6.06
CA VAL A 16 6.93 -10.29 -7.38
C VAL A 16 6.59 -9.26 -8.46
N LEU A 17 5.45 -8.56 -8.38
CA LEU A 17 5.09 -7.53 -9.36
C LEU A 17 5.88 -6.22 -9.18
N VAL A 18 6.04 -5.76 -7.94
CA VAL A 18 6.79 -4.52 -7.64
C VAL A 18 8.30 -4.75 -7.57
N GLY A 19 8.73 -5.87 -6.97
CA GLY A 19 10.15 -6.25 -6.82
C GLY A 19 10.74 -7.01 -8.02
N GLY A 20 9.92 -7.72 -8.81
CA GLY A 20 10.37 -8.44 -10.01
C GLY A 20 10.89 -7.51 -11.12
N ALA A 21 10.39 -6.26 -11.18
CA ALA A 21 10.94 -5.23 -12.05
C ALA A 21 12.35 -4.75 -11.62
N VAL A 22 12.73 -4.95 -10.35
CA VAL A 22 13.99 -4.45 -9.76
C VAL A 22 15.08 -5.54 -9.71
N LEU A 23 14.75 -6.82 -9.86
CA LEU A 23 15.71 -7.93 -9.69
C LEU A 23 16.77 -8.11 -10.80
N PHE A 24 16.89 -7.17 -11.74
CA PHE A 24 18.06 -7.05 -12.62
C PHE A 24 18.94 -5.85 -12.24
N MET A 25 19.54 -5.88 -11.05
CA MET A 25 20.90 -5.37 -10.74
C MET A 25 21.08 -5.11 -9.24
N LYS A 26 21.69 -6.05 -8.50
CA LYS A 26 22.77 -5.69 -7.55
C LYS A 26 23.59 -6.90 -7.10
N LYS A 27 24.87 -6.85 -7.44
CA LYS A 27 25.92 -7.79 -7.01
C LYS A 27 26.43 -7.36 -5.63
N GLY A 28 26.79 -8.35 -4.81
CA GLY A 28 27.01 -8.24 -3.37
C GLY A 28 27.92 -7.11 -2.87
N GLY A 29 27.47 -6.50 -1.77
CA GLY A 29 28.25 -5.65 -0.87
C GLY A 29 27.79 -5.92 0.56
N SER A 30 28.73 -5.90 1.51
CA SER A 30 28.50 -6.07 2.96
C SER A 30 27.42 -5.12 3.50
N PRO A 31 26.73 -5.48 4.61
CA PRO A 31 25.64 -4.67 5.14
C PRO A 31 26.19 -3.37 5.73
N GLU A 32 26.17 -2.31 4.92
CA GLU A 32 26.28 -0.94 5.40
C GLU A 32 25.08 -0.70 6.33
N LYS A 33 25.28 -0.05 7.48
CA LYS A 33 24.17 0.37 8.34
C LYS A 33 23.29 1.31 7.52
N ILE A 34 22.18 0.80 7.00
CA ILE A 34 21.22 1.59 6.24
C ILE A 34 20.61 2.60 7.21
N VAL A 35 21.08 3.84 7.15
CA VAL A 35 20.38 4.98 7.74
C VAL A 35 19.16 5.19 6.86
N LEU A 36 18.00 4.75 7.34
CA LEU A 36 16.76 4.98 6.64
C LEU A 36 16.44 6.48 6.69
N PRO A 37 15.96 7.08 5.59
CA PRO A 37 15.44 8.44 5.64
C PRO A 37 14.30 8.51 6.66
N ASP A 38 14.08 9.69 7.25
CA ASP A 38 12.94 9.90 8.13
C ASP A 38 11.64 9.72 7.32
N PHE A 39 10.96 8.60 7.56
CA PHE A 39 9.63 8.36 7.01
C PHE A 39 8.59 9.08 7.86
N ASN A 40 7.84 9.99 7.23
CA ASN A 40 6.77 10.72 7.91
C ASN A 40 5.51 10.75 7.05
N PHE A 41 4.90 9.58 6.90
CA PHE A 41 3.70 9.41 6.09
C PHE A 41 2.52 10.15 6.70
N SER A 42 2.31 10.03 8.02
CA SER A 42 1.15 10.64 8.68
C SER A 42 1.11 12.16 8.50
N ASN A 43 2.25 12.85 8.60
CA ASN A 43 2.28 14.30 8.37
C ASN A 43 2.07 14.66 6.90
N SER A 44 2.67 13.90 5.97
CA SER A 44 2.52 14.12 4.52
C SER A 44 1.06 13.93 4.09
N PHE A 45 0.43 12.87 4.58
CA PHE A 45 -0.99 12.59 4.39
C PHE A 45 -1.88 13.67 5.02
N GLN A 46 -1.59 14.11 6.25
CA GLN A 46 -2.36 15.16 6.91
C GLN A 46 -2.28 16.48 6.14
N ALA A 47 -1.08 16.85 5.65
CA ALA A 47 -0.90 18.04 4.83
C ALA A 47 -1.68 17.95 3.51
N ALA A 48 -1.65 16.79 2.84
CA ALA A 48 -2.42 16.56 1.62
C ALA A 48 -3.94 16.58 1.86
N SER A 49 -4.40 16.02 2.99
CA SER A 49 -5.82 16.00 3.36
C SER A 49 -6.35 17.37 3.74
N ALA A 50 -5.51 18.23 4.34
CA ALA A 50 -5.90 19.59 4.73
C ALA A 50 -6.02 20.55 3.54
N ASN A 51 -5.24 20.31 2.47
CA ASN A 51 -5.29 21.10 1.25
C ASN A 51 -5.18 20.19 0.01
N PRO A 52 -6.26 19.49 -0.35
CA PRO A 52 -6.24 18.56 -1.47
C PRO A 52 -6.15 19.34 -2.78
N ASP A 53 -4.95 19.40 -3.36
CA ASP A 53 -4.75 19.90 -4.72
C ASP A 53 -5.29 18.89 -5.73
N THR A 54 -6.61 18.85 -5.87
CA THR A 54 -7.32 17.96 -6.81
C THR A 54 -6.99 18.27 -8.27
N SER A 55 -6.42 19.45 -8.58
CA SER A 55 -6.06 19.81 -9.95
C SER A 55 -4.87 19.00 -10.48
N ALA A 56 -4.01 18.51 -9.58
CA ALA A 56 -2.90 17.61 -9.91
C ALA A 56 -3.33 16.14 -10.09
N TYR A 57 -4.57 15.80 -9.69
CA TYR A 57 -5.12 14.45 -9.72
C TYR A 57 -6.46 14.43 -10.47
N PRO A 58 -6.47 14.74 -11.77
CA PRO A 58 -7.71 14.95 -12.54
C PRO A 58 -8.45 13.65 -12.86
N GLN A 59 -7.78 12.50 -12.81
CA GLN A 59 -8.40 11.20 -13.07
C GLN A 59 -8.99 10.61 -11.80
N ASN A 60 -10.06 9.84 -11.93
CA ASN A 60 -10.71 9.16 -10.81
C ASN A 60 -10.84 7.66 -11.12
N TYR A 61 -10.40 6.84 -10.19
CA TYR A 61 -10.66 5.41 -10.19
C TYR A 61 -11.79 5.13 -9.21
N GLU A 62 -12.69 4.23 -9.60
CA GLU A 62 -13.83 3.81 -8.80
C GLU A 62 -13.99 2.31 -8.92
N ASN A 63 -14.09 1.63 -7.78
CA ASN A 63 -14.41 0.22 -7.71
C ASN A 63 -15.72 0.05 -6.94
N ILE A 64 -16.76 -0.36 -7.65
CA ILE A 64 -18.12 -0.49 -7.12
C ILE A 64 -18.22 -1.70 -6.18
N ASP A 65 -17.55 -2.80 -6.51
CA ASP A 65 -17.64 -4.06 -5.76
C ASP A 65 -17.03 -3.95 -4.36
N TYR A 66 -15.95 -3.16 -4.23
CA TYR A 66 -15.26 -2.88 -2.97
C TYR A 66 -15.59 -1.50 -2.38
N GLY A 67 -16.54 -0.77 -2.97
CA GLY A 67 -17.10 0.47 -2.42
C GLY A 67 -16.07 1.58 -2.16
N PHE A 68 -15.10 1.79 -3.07
CA PHE A 68 -14.10 2.83 -2.89
C PHE A 68 -13.73 3.56 -4.19
N SER A 69 -13.17 4.76 -4.02
CA SER A 69 -12.62 5.56 -5.11
C SER A 69 -11.39 6.34 -4.65
N PHE A 70 -10.51 6.69 -5.59
CA PHE A 70 -9.41 7.61 -5.36
C PHE A 70 -9.08 8.37 -6.66
N SER A 71 -8.54 9.56 -6.52
CA SER A 71 -8.03 10.35 -7.63
C SER A 71 -6.54 10.11 -7.85
N TYR A 72 -6.11 10.12 -9.11
CA TYR A 72 -4.73 9.83 -9.50
C TYR A 72 -4.22 10.79 -10.61
N PRO A 73 -2.90 10.97 -10.76
CA PRO A 73 -2.34 11.86 -11.79
C PRO A 73 -2.56 11.33 -13.20
N ASP A 74 -2.51 12.22 -14.19
CA ASP A 74 -2.51 11.82 -15.61
C ASP A 74 -1.31 10.91 -15.95
N GLY A 75 -1.58 9.93 -16.82
CA GLY A 75 -0.56 9.03 -17.36
C GLY A 75 -0.26 7.81 -16.50
N PHE A 76 -1.14 7.48 -15.55
CA PHE A 76 -1.22 6.14 -14.96
C PHE A 76 -2.15 5.26 -15.79
N ASP A 77 -1.74 4.03 -16.01
CA ASP A 77 -2.58 2.93 -16.48
C ASP A 77 -3.04 2.13 -15.25
N ILE A 78 -4.36 1.99 -15.07
CA ILE A 78 -4.94 1.24 -13.95
C ILE A 78 -5.46 -0.08 -14.48
N ARG A 79 -5.03 -1.18 -13.86
CA ARG A 79 -5.49 -2.54 -14.19
C ARG A 79 -6.05 -3.22 -12.97
N GLU A 80 -7.15 -3.91 -13.18
CA GLU A 80 -7.79 -4.77 -12.18
C GLU A 80 -7.45 -6.22 -12.50
N ILE A 81 -7.07 -6.98 -11.47
CA ILE A 81 -6.70 -8.38 -11.58
C ILE A 81 -7.49 -9.13 -10.52
N ASP A 82 -8.43 -9.95 -10.98
CA ASP A 82 -9.15 -10.90 -10.13
C ASP A 82 -8.25 -12.11 -9.89
N GLU A 83 -7.94 -12.37 -8.62
CA GLU A 83 -7.08 -13.47 -8.19
C GLU A 83 -7.91 -14.46 -7.37
N ASP A 84 -7.56 -15.74 -7.39
CA ASP A 84 -8.33 -16.79 -6.69
C ASP A 84 -8.60 -16.50 -5.19
N GLN A 85 -7.83 -15.60 -4.57
CA GLN A 85 -7.85 -15.31 -3.14
C GLN A 85 -7.94 -13.81 -2.80
N GLY A 86 -8.15 -12.95 -3.79
CA GLY A 86 -8.17 -11.52 -3.59
C GLY A 86 -8.33 -10.76 -4.89
N PHE A 87 -8.24 -9.45 -4.79
CA PHE A 87 -8.38 -8.54 -5.91
C PHE A 87 -7.25 -7.52 -5.88
N THR A 88 -6.60 -7.35 -7.01
CA THR A 88 -5.50 -6.41 -7.17
C THR A 88 -5.91 -5.26 -8.07
N VAL A 89 -5.69 -4.03 -7.59
CA VAL A 89 -5.61 -2.84 -8.43
C VAL A 89 -4.14 -2.49 -8.61
N LEU A 90 -3.63 -2.57 -9.84
CA LEU A 90 -2.28 -2.19 -10.20
C LEU A 90 -2.32 -0.84 -10.93
N ALA A 91 -1.56 0.13 -10.44
CA ALA A 91 -1.44 1.45 -11.04
C ALA A 91 0.00 1.68 -11.53
N GLU A 92 0.18 1.74 -12.85
CA GLU A 92 1.48 1.90 -13.50
C GLU A 92 1.56 3.28 -14.17
N GLY A 93 2.38 4.17 -13.61
CA GLY A 93 2.69 5.47 -14.17
C GLY A 93 4.01 5.50 -14.96
N ARG A 94 4.32 6.67 -15.52
CA ARG A 94 5.64 6.95 -16.12
C ARG A 94 6.75 6.92 -15.05
N ASP A 95 7.99 6.78 -15.50
CA ASP A 95 9.20 6.84 -14.66
C ASP A 95 9.22 5.82 -13.50
N SER A 96 8.68 4.62 -13.73
CA SER A 96 8.60 3.53 -12.75
C SER A 96 7.81 3.88 -11.48
N LYS A 97 6.89 4.86 -11.57
CA LYS A 97 5.93 5.14 -10.49
C LYS A 97 4.86 4.06 -10.50
N ILE A 98 4.95 3.14 -9.56
CA ILE A 98 4.02 2.02 -9.44
C ILE A 98 3.50 1.98 -8.01
N PHE A 99 2.19 1.79 -7.87
CA PHE A 99 1.61 1.33 -6.62
C PHE A 99 0.56 0.25 -6.88
N GLN A 100 0.34 -0.58 -5.88
CA GLN A 100 -0.61 -1.67 -5.94
C GLN A 100 -1.52 -1.60 -4.72
N ILE A 101 -2.79 -1.95 -4.91
CA ILE A 101 -3.75 -2.19 -3.83
C ILE A 101 -4.16 -3.65 -3.94
N TYR A 102 -3.76 -4.46 -2.97
CA TYR A 102 -4.27 -5.82 -2.82
C TYR A 102 -5.39 -5.84 -1.78
N ILE A 103 -6.50 -6.48 -2.12
CA ILE A 103 -7.70 -6.57 -1.29
C ILE A 103 -8.04 -8.04 -1.10
N ASN A 104 -8.20 -8.46 0.15
CA ASN A 104 -8.65 -9.82 0.45
C ASN A 104 -9.58 -9.84 1.65
N GLY A 105 -10.44 -10.86 1.71
CA GLY A 105 -11.31 -11.08 2.85
C GLY A 105 -10.51 -11.20 4.16
N PHE A 106 -10.99 -10.52 5.19
CA PHE A 106 -10.37 -10.42 6.50
C PHE A 106 -11.42 -10.54 7.61
N ASP A 107 -11.24 -11.53 8.48
CA ASP A 107 -12.23 -11.97 9.47
C ASP A 107 -12.01 -11.36 10.86
N GLU A 108 -11.10 -10.38 10.97
CA GLU A 108 -10.86 -9.63 12.19
C GLU A 108 -11.25 -8.17 12.00
N GLU A 109 -11.80 -7.57 13.05
CA GLU A 109 -12.04 -6.13 13.07
C GLU A 109 -10.71 -5.38 13.18
N GLY A 110 -10.64 -4.20 12.55
CA GLY A 110 -9.50 -3.29 12.72
C GLY A 110 -9.41 -2.72 14.13
N PRO A 111 -8.35 -1.93 14.43
CA PRO A 111 -7.28 -1.52 13.52
C PRO A 111 -6.23 -2.60 13.29
N ILE A 112 -5.57 -2.56 12.13
CA ILE A 112 -4.41 -3.41 11.87
C ILE A 112 -3.19 -2.88 12.66
N THR A 113 -2.44 -3.78 13.31
CA THR A 113 -1.26 -3.41 14.12
C THR A 113 0.00 -4.14 13.66
N PRO A 114 1.20 -3.62 13.93
CA PRO A 114 2.45 -4.33 13.62
C PRO A 114 2.52 -5.73 14.24
N GLU A 115 2.03 -5.89 15.48
CA GLU A 115 2.01 -7.18 16.18
C GLU A 115 1.09 -8.17 15.47
N ARG A 116 -0.06 -7.68 14.99
CA ARG A 116 -1.00 -8.51 14.22
C ARG A 116 -0.40 -8.93 12.89
N ILE A 117 0.24 -8.03 12.17
CA ILE A 117 0.90 -8.34 10.89
C ILE A 117 1.99 -9.39 11.10
N LYS A 118 2.83 -9.25 12.13
CA LYS A 118 3.90 -10.21 12.46
C LYS A 118 3.39 -11.58 12.88
N LYS A 119 2.17 -11.70 13.38
CA LYS A 119 1.57 -13.00 13.67
C LYS A 119 1.35 -13.83 12.39
N ASP A 120 1.06 -13.16 11.27
CA ASP A 120 0.83 -13.83 9.98
C ASP A 120 2.08 -13.86 9.10
N ILE A 121 2.93 -12.84 9.19
CA ILE A 121 4.20 -12.73 8.47
C ILE A 121 5.33 -12.50 9.47
N PRO A 122 5.81 -13.54 10.19
CA PRO A 122 6.80 -13.37 11.26
C PRO A 122 8.09 -12.69 10.82
N ASP A 123 8.49 -12.90 9.56
CA ASP A 123 9.75 -12.40 9.02
C ASP A 123 9.65 -10.98 8.44
N ILE A 124 8.48 -10.34 8.46
CA ILE A 124 8.30 -8.99 7.92
C ILE A 124 9.05 -7.95 8.77
N GLN A 125 9.91 -7.19 8.08
CA GLN A 125 10.67 -6.10 8.70
C GLN A 125 9.84 -4.82 8.69
N ILE A 126 8.95 -4.67 9.68
CA ILE A 126 8.16 -3.44 9.87
C ILE A 126 9.04 -2.37 10.51
N ARG A 127 9.19 -1.23 9.83
CA ARG A 127 10.00 -0.09 10.28
C ARG A 127 9.16 1.18 10.26
N GLN A 128 9.41 2.06 11.24
CA GLN A 128 8.82 3.40 11.33
C GLN A 128 7.28 3.43 11.17
N ALA A 129 6.61 2.45 11.78
CA ALA A 129 5.16 2.30 11.72
C ALA A 129 4.44 3.51 12.33
N GLN A 130 3.39 3.98 11.65
CA GLN A 130 2.65 5.19 11.95
C GLN A 130 1.15 4.94 11.76
N ASN A 131 0.37 5.22 12.79
CA ASN A 131 -1.09 5.21 12.69
C ASN A 131 -1.58 6.55 12.15
N PHE A 132 -2.64 6.52 11.36
CA PHE A 132 -3.37 7.69 10.87
C PHE A 132 -4.81 7.32 10.53
N SER A 133 -5.63 8.32 10.21
CA SER A 133 -7.02 8.11 9.77
C SER A 133 -7.14 8.30 8.27
N LEU A 134 -7.52 7.24 7.55
CA LEU A 134 -7.79 7.28 6.11
C LEU A 134 -9.30 7.24 5.90
N ALA A 135 -9.88 8.35 5.43
CA ALA A 135 -11.33 8.49 5.20
C ALA A 135 -12.19 8.01 6.40
N GLY A 136 -11.74 8.30 7.63
CA GLY A 136 -12.43 7.91 8.87
C GLY A 136 -12.17 6.49 9.35
N LYS A 137 -11.26 5.73 8.71
CA LYS A 137 -10.82 4.40 9.14
C LYS A 137 -9.42 4.45 9.73
N ASP A 138 -9.16 3.64 10.74
CA ASP A 138 -7.82 3.50 11.30
C ASP A 138 -6.92 2.74 10.30
N ALA A 139 -5.81 3.38 9.93
CA ALA A 139 -4.84 2.87 8.98
C ALA A 139 -3.44 2.87 9.59
N LEU A 140 -2.62 1.94 9.13
CA LEU A 140 -1.22 1.77 9.53
C LEU A 140 -0.32 1.95 8.31
N ALA A 141 0.52 2.98 8.33
CA ALA A 141 1.60 3.17 7.36
C ALA A 141 2.92 2.66 7.93
N PHE A 142 3.72 1.93 7.18
CA PHE A 142 5.04 1.48 7.60
C PHE A 142 5.96 1.25 6.40
N MET A 143 7.26 1.10 6.66
CA MET A 143 8.24 0.72 5.64
C MET A 143 8.70 -0.72 5.82
N THR A 144 8.96 -1.38 4.69
CA THR A 144 9.79 -2.57 4.59
C THR A 144 11.18 -2.20 4.07
N ASP A 145 12.01 -3.18 3.69
CA ASP A 145 13.33 -2.89 3.12
C ASP A 145 13.24 -2.22 1.75
N GLU A 146 12.19 -2.49 0.97
CA GLU A 146 12.03 -1.99 -0.41
C GLU A 146 10.85 -1.03 -0.58
N ASN A 147 9.78 -1.21 0.19
CA ASN A 147 8.49 -0.56 -0.05
C ASN A 147 7.99 0.26 1.14
N ILE A 148 6.98 1.07 0.84
CA ILE A 148 6.03 1.62 1.80
C ILE A 148 4.76 0.81 1.69
N GLU A 149 4.18 0.56 2.85
CA GLU A 149 2.97 -0.21 3.04
C GLU A 149 1.96 0.68 3.78
N VAL A 150 0.73 0.73 3.30
CA VAL A 150 -0.41 1.34 4.00
C VAL A 150 -1.52 0.32 4.09
N TRP A 151 -1.82 -0.13 5.31
CA TRP A 151 -2.76 -1.21 5.56
C TRP A 151 -3.95 -0.70 6.37
N PHE A 152 -5.16 -1.12 6.03
CA PHE A 152 -6.39 -0.79 6.76
C PHE A 152 -7.48 -1.81 6.48
N VAL A 153 -8.49 -1.84 7.34
CA VAL A 153 -9.64 -2.76 7.23
C VAL A 153 -10.89 -1.98 6.88
N TYR A 154 -11.63 -2.43 5.87
CA TYR A 154 -12.92 -1.88 5.49
C TYR A 154 -13.87 -3.00 5.04
N GLU A 155 -15.08 -3.00 5.59
CA GLU A 155 -16.17 -3.96 5.29
C GLU A 155 -15.74 -5.44 5.21
N GLY A 156 -14.95 -5.90 6.18
CA GLY A 156 -14.51 -7.29 6.24
C GLY A 156 -13.42 -7.64 5.22
N ASN A 157 -12.75 -6.64 4.65
CA ASN A 157 -11.59 -6.80 3.78
C ASN A 157 -10.37 -6.08 4.36
N LEU A 158 -9.20 -6.70 4.18
CA LEU A 158 -7.90 -6.08 4.42
C LEU A 158 -7.43 -5.45 3.10
N TYR A 159 -7.09 -4.17 3.15
CA TYR A 159 -6.49 -3.43 2.07
C TYR A 159 -5.01 -3.28 2.36
N GLN A 160 -4.18 -3.66 1.40
CA GLN A 160 -2.72 -3.58 1.47
C GLN A 160 -2.24 -2.73 0.30
N VAL A 161 -1.93 -1.47 0.57
CA VAL A 161 -1.41 -0.55 -0.44
C VAL A 161 0.11 -0.55 -0.39
N THR A 162 0.75 -0.96 -1.47
CA THR A 162 2.20 -1.09 -1.57
C THR A 162 2.74 -0.17 -2.65
N ALA A 163 3.81 0.57 -2.35
CA ALA A 163 4.51 1.40 -3.32
C ALA A 163 6.01 1.47 -3.04
N LEU A 164 6.80 1.88 -4.04
CA LEU A 164 8.21 2.19 -3.84
C LEU A 164 8.39 3.38 -2.89
N LYS A 165 9.48 3.36 -2.11
CA LYS A 165 9.81 4.44 -1.16
C LYS A 165 9.88 5.83 -1.80
N SER A 166 10.37 5.92 -3.03
CA SER A 166 10.42 7.17 -3.80
C SER A 166 9.04 7.77 -4.12
N PHE A 167 7.97 6.99 -3.97
CA PHE A 167 6.60 7.38 -4.29
C PHE A 167 5.79 7.80 -3.05
N THR A 168 6.41 7.94 -1.87
CA THR A 168 5.75 8.31 -0.60
C THR A 168 4.80 9.50 -0.74
N ASP A 169 5.32 10.62 -1.26
CA ASP A 169 4.63 11.89 -1.26
C ASP A 169 3.41 11.84 -2.19
N ASP A 170 3.60 11.27 -3.38
CA ASP A 170 2.53 11.10 -4.36
C ASP A 170 1.47 10.11 -3.84
N LEU A 171 1.89 9.00 -3.23
CA LEU A 171 0.98 8.05 -2.60
C LEU A 171 0.14 8.71 -1.50
N SER A 172 0.76 9.52 -0.64
CA SER A 172 0.04 10.21 0.44
C SER A 172 -1.03 11.16 -0.09
N LYS A 173 -0.78 11.82 -1.22
CA LYS A 173 -1.73 12.70 -1.89
C LYS A 173 -2.85 11.93 -2.58
N ILE A 174 -2.53 10.81 -3.23
CA ILE A 174 -3.54 9.90 -3.80
C ILE A 174 -4.46 9.39 -2.70
N LEU A 175 -3.91 8.85 -1.61
CA LEU A 175 -4.72 8.35 -0.50
C LEU A 175 -5.51 9.46 0.21
N ALA A 176 -5.05 10.71 0.22
CA ALA A 176 -5.82 11.83 0.76
C ALA A 176 -7.13 12.10 -0.02
N THR A 177 -7.22 11.64 -1.28
CA THR A 177 -8.45 11.71 -2.09
C THR A 177 -9.35 10.48 -1.94
N TRP A 178 -8.93 9.49 -1.15
CA TRP A 178 -9.66 8.24 -0.97
C TRP A 178 -11.04 8.49 -0.36
N LYS A 179 -12.05 7.82 -0.92
CA LYS A 179 -13.42 7.85 -0.41
C LYS A 179 -14.00 6.45 -0.39
N PHE A 180 -14.68 6.13 0.71
CA PHE A 180 -15.58 4.98 0.79
C PHE A 180 -16.99 5.41 0.35
N GLN A 181 -17.72 4.49 -0.26
CA GLN A 181 -19.08 4.70 -0.77
C GLN A 181 -20.15 4.18 0.19
#